data_AF-A0A932QH48-F1
#
_entry.id   AF-A0A932QH48-F1
#
_cell.length_a   1.000
_cell.length_b   1.000
_cell.length_c   1.000
_cell.angle_alpha   90.00
_cell.angle_beta   90.00
_cell.angle_gamma   90.00
#
_symmetry.space_group_name_H-M   'P 1'
#
loop_
_entity.id
_entity.type
_entity.pdbx_description
1 polymer ?
#
loop_
_entity_poly.entity_id
_entity_poly.type
_entity_poly.pdbx_seq_one_letter_code
_entity_poly.pdbx_strand_id
1 'polypeptide(L)'
;MTLAVRRWFRVATQSGSVYHVVETTCGEFFARVDSVPNPFSVAISPARWWRIQPAVPWPPQIGQSLALVARAELPLDHAERMPGGGKVTSVVLAIEEATWT
;
A
#
# COMPACT_ATOMS: atom_id res chain seq x y z
N MET A 1 9.81 -6.47 -13.58
CA MET A 1 8.38 -6.36 -13.97
C MET A 1 8.07 -4.89 -14.12
N THR A 2 7.63 -4.45 -15.29
CA THR A 2 7.25 -3.04 -15.52
C THR A 2 5.75 -2.91 -15.25
N LEU A 3 5.37 -2.12 -14.24
CA LEU A 3 3.96 -1.86 -13.93
C LEU A 3 3.42 -0.81 -14.92
N ALA A 4 2.41 -1.17 -15.71
CA ALA A 4 1.66 -0.18 -16.47
C ALA A 4 0.70 0.55 -15.51
N VAL A 5 1.16 1.67 -14.94
CA VAL A 5 0.44 2.41 -13.90
C VAL A 5 -0.58 3.36 -14.53
N ARG A 6 -1.83 3.27 -14.05
CA ARG A 6 -2.93 4.18 -14.38
C ARG A 6 -3.00 5.36 -13.41
N ARG A 7 -2.95 5.09 -12.12
CA ARG A 7 -3.00 6.09 -11.04
C ARG A 7 -1.97 5.75 -9.98
N TRP A 8 -1.36 6.76 -9.38
CA TRP A 8 -0.43 6.59 -8.27
C TRP A 8 -0.80 7.53 -7.14
N PHE A 9 -0.91 6.99 -5.93
CA PHE A 9 -1.21 7.74 -4.72
C PHE A 9 -0.05 7.68 -3.74
N ARG A 10 0.25 8.82 -3.14
CA ARG A 10 1.08 8.95 -1.93
C ARG A 10 0.16 9.23 -0.75
N VAL A 11 0.19 8.36 0.25
CA VAL A 11 -0.66 8.45 1.44
C VAL A 11 0.22 8.60 2.67
N ALA A 12 0.20 9.78 3.27
CA ALA A 12 0.94 10.05 4.51
C ALA A 12 0.06 9.73 5.73
N THR A 13 0.63 9.04 6.71
CA THR A 13 -0.07 8.66 7.94
C THR A 13 0.48 9.36 9.18
N GLN A 14 -0.30 9.39 10.26
CA GLN A 14 0.08 10.02 11.53
C GLN A 14 1.34 9.42 12.17
N SER A 15 1.67 8.16 11.86
CA SER A 15 2.93 7.54 12.26
C SER A 15 4.18 8.08 11.53
N GLY A 16 4.01 9.00 10.58
CA GLY A 16 5.08 9.51 9.71
C GLY A 16 5.43 8.60 8.53
N SER A 17 4.73 7.47 8.35
CA SER A 17 4.93 6.58 7.21
C SER A 17 4.29 7.15 5.94
N VAL A 18 4.94 6.93 4.80
CA VAL A 18 4.37 7.26 3.49
C VAL A 18 4.15 5.99 2.70
N TYR A 19 2.89 5.74 2.33
CA TYR A 19 2.49 4.60 1.52
C TYR A 19 2.33 5.04 0.08
N HIS A 20 2.95 4.29 -0.83
CA HIS A 20 2.78 4.47 -2.26
C HIS A 20 1.87 3.36 -2.75
N VAL A 21 0.73 3.73 -3.34
CA VAL A 21 -0.23 2.77 -3.87
C VAL A 21 -0.48 3.09 -5.34
N VAL A 22 -0.28 2.12 -6.21
CA VAL A 22 -0.54 2.26 -7.64
C VAL A 22 -1.73 1.40 -8.03
N GLU A 23 -2.59 1.97 -8.86
CA GLU A 23 -3.60 1.26 -9.65
C GLU A 23 -3.01 1.06 -11.05
N THR A 24 -2.96 -0.18 -11.53
CA THR A 24 -2.50 -0.49 -12.89
C THR A 24 -3.61 -0.26 -13.90
N THR A 25 -3.27 -0.26 -15.19
CA THR A 25 -4.25 -0.14 -16.28
C THR A 25 -5.23 -1.33 -16.36
N CYS A 26 -4.87 -2.47 -15.77
CA CYS A 26 -5.75 -3.63 -15.61
C CYS A 26 -6.56 -3.62 -14.30
N GLY A 27 -6.48 -2.55 -13.50
CA GLY A 27 -7.23 -2.42 -12.24
C GLY A 27 -6.66 -3.20 -11.06
N GLU A 28 -5.41 -3.68 -11.17
CA GLU A 28 -4.70 -4.27 -10.03
C GLU A 28 -4.09 -3.19 -9.15
N PHE A 29 -3.98 -3.46 -7.85
CA PHE A 29 -3.37 -2.54 -6.90
C PHE A 29 -2.07 -3.11 -6.34
N PHE A 30 -1.05 -2.26 -6.26
CA PHE A 30 0.21 -2.58 -5.62
C PHE A 30 0.56 -1.51 -4.60
N ALA A 31 1.19 -1.93 -3.50
CA ALA A 31 1.69 -1.00 -2.48
C ALA A 31 3.16 -1.24 -2.17
N ARG A 32 3.87 -0.13 -1.93
CA ARG A 32 5.14 -0.10 -1.21
C ARG A 32 5.04 0.93 -0.09
N VAL A 33 5.98 0.92 0.84
CA VAL A 33 6.00 1.90 1.92
C VAL A 33 7.40 2.43 2.17
N ASP A 34 7.49 3.74 2.26
CA ASP A 34 8.63 4.46 2.77
C ASP A 34 8.32 4.72 4.26
N SER A 35 8.51 3.69 5.09
CA SER A 35 8.12 3.71 6.52
C SER A 35 9.20 4.32 7.41
N VAL A 36 8.76 4.87 8.55
CA VAL A 36 9.59 5.00 9.75
C VAL A 36 9.82 3.60 10.36
N PRO A 37 11.04 3.21 10.77
CA PRO A 37 11.28 1.94 11.43
C PRO A 37 10.43 1.81 12.70
N ASN A 38 9.39 0.98 12.68
CA ASN A 38 8.63 0.63 13.87
C ASN A 38 9.07 -0.77 14.32
N PRO A 39 9.65 -0.94 15.52
CA PRO A 39 10.09 -2.24 16.02
C PRO A 39 8.95 -3.26 16.20
N PHE A 40 7.69 -2.80 16.25
CA PHE A 40 6.51 -3.67 16.38
C PHE A 40 5.84 -4.01 15.05
N SER A 41 6.36 -3.52 13.92
CA SER A 41 5.83 -3.82 12.59
C SER A 41 6.86 -4.60 11.81
N VAL A 42 6.47 -5.74 11.24
CA VAL A 42 7.29 -6.40 10.21
C VAL A 42 7.54 -5.36 9.13
N ALA A 43 8.81 -4.99 8.96
CA ALA A 43 9.21 -3.97 8.02
C ALA A 43 8.84 -4.45 6.60
N ILE A 44 7.81 -3.84 6.02
CA ILE A 44 7.55 -4.00 4.59
C ILE A 44 8.70 -3.26 3.90
N SER A 45 9.54 -4.01 3.19
CA SER A 45 10.70 -3.44 2.50
C SER A 45 10.28 -2.31 1.56
N PRO A 46 10.92 -1.12 1.62
CA PRO A 46 10.64 -0.01 0.70
C PRO A 46 11.00 -0.37 -0.75
N ALA A 47 11.91 -1.34 -0.94
CA ALA A 47 12.34 -1.79 -2.25
C ALA A 47 11.32 -2.68 -2.99
N ARG A 48 10.25 -3.14 -2.31
CA ARG A 48 9.33 -4.13 -2.86
C ARG A 48 7.91 -3.62 -2.98
N TRP A 49 7.32 -3.85 -4.15
CA TRP A 49 5.89 -3.70 -4.41
C TRP A 49 5.15 -5.01 -4.14
N TRP A 50 4.02 -4.93 -3.43
CA TRP A 50 3.20 -6.07 -3.05
C TRP A 50 1.81 -5.92 -3.64
N ARG A 51 1.24 -7.00 -4.16
CA ARG A 51 -0.16 -7.00 -4.64
C ARG A 51 -1.11 -6.90 -3.46
N ILE A 52 -2.05 -5.97 -3.54
CA ILE A 52 -3.01 -5.71 -2.47
C ILE A 52 -4.45 -5.65 -2.98
N GLN A 53 -5.37 -5.85 -2.07
CA GLN A 53 -6.76 -5.46 -2.21
C GLN A 53 -6.99 -4.24 -1.30
N PRO A 54 -7.07 -3.02 -1.84
CA PRO A 54 -7.35 -1.84 -1.04
C PRO A 54 -8.77 -1.92 -0.44
N ALA A 55 -8.96 -1.28 0.70
CA ALA A 55 -10.29 -1.07 1.25
C ALA A 55 -11.12 -0.16 0.32
N VAL A 56 -12.44 -0.39 0.31
CA VAL A 56 -13.41 0.43 -0.43
C VAL A 56 -14.11 1.36 0.56
N PRO A 57 -14.27 2.66 0.26
CA PRO A 57 -13.91 3.34 -0.99
C PRO A 57 -12.39 3.59 -1.15
N TRP A 58 -11.94 3.69 -2.40
CA TRP A 58 -10.59 4.13 -2.77
C TRP A 58 -10.65 5.37 -3.70
N PRO A 59 -9.81 6.40 -3.54
CA PRO A 59 -8.74 6.56 -2.54
C PRO A 59 -9.26 6.55 -1.09
N PRO A 60 -8.39 6.29 -0.10
CA PRO A 60 -8.81 6.26 1.30
C PRO A 60 -9.31 7.65 1.74
N GLN A 61 -9.88 7.74 2.94
CA GLN A 61 -10.35 9.02 3.48
C GLN A 61 -9.37 9.54 4.52
N ILE A 62 -9.12 10.85 4.50
CA ILE A 62 -8.38 11.54 5.57
C ILE A 62 -9.14 11.35 6.89
N GLY A 63 -8.42 11.07 7.97
CA GLY A 63 -8.99 10.80 9.29
C GLY A 63 -9.35 9.33 9.56
N GLN A 64 -9.25 8.46 8.55
CA GLN A 64 -9.46 7.01 8.70
C GLN A 64 -8.14 6.24 8.77
N SER A 65 -8.15 5.06 9.40
CA SER A 65 -7.00 4.16 9.35
C SER A 65 -6.78 3.61 7.94
N LEU A 66 -5.55 3.65 7.44
CA LEU A 66 -5.22 3.03 6.16
C LEU A 66 -5.03 1.52 6.35
N ALA A 67 -5.77 0.72 5.57
CA ALA A 67 -5.63 -0.73 5.50
C ALA A 67 -5.07 -1.16 4.13
N LEU A 68 -3.99 -1.94 4.15
CA LEU A 68 -3.36 -2.55 2.99
C LEU A 68 -3.42 -4.07 3.17
N VAL A 69 -4.39 -4.72 2.55
CA VAL A 69 -4.60 -6.16 2.72
C VAL A 69 -4.01 -6.88 1.53
N ALA A 70 -3.38 -8.04 1.75
CA ALA A 70 -2.97 -8.87 0.63
C ALA A 70 -4.20 -9.34 -0.17
N ARG A 71 -4.04 -9.55 -1.48
CA ARG A 71 -5.05 -10.19 -2.31
C ARG A 71 -5.42 -11.57 -1.73
N ALA A 72 -6.72 -11.81 -1.54
CA ALA A 72 -7.21 -12.97 -0.81
C ALA A 72 -6.87 -14.30 -1.50
N GLU A 73 -6.76 -14.30 -2.82
CA GLU A 73 -6.46 -15.47 -3.63
C GLU A 73 -4.97 -15.84 -3.67
N LEU A 74 -4.08 -15.00 -3.13
CA LEU A 74 -2.65 -15.33 -3.07
C LEU A 74 -2.37 -16.31 -1.92
N PRO A 75 -1.69 -17.44 -2.16
CA PRO A 75 -1.24 -18.37 -1.11
C PRO A 75 -0.37 -17.68 -0.04
N LEU A 76 -0.36 -18.21 1.19
CA LEU A 76 0.37 -17.63 2.33
C LEU A 76 1.87 -17.47 2.07
N ASP A 77 2.45 -18.36 1.29
CA ASP A 77 3.87 -18.43 0.92
C ASP A 77 4.17 -17.73 -0.42
N HIS A 78 3.18 -17.14 -1.07
CA HIS A 78 3.36 -16.50 -2.37
C HIS A 78 4.22 -15.24 -2.25
N ALA A 79 5.23 -15.12 -3.11
CA ALA A 79 6.21 -14.04 -3.04
C ALA A 79 5.56 -12.64 -3.08
N GLU A 80 4.55 -12.42 -3.93
CA GLU A 80 3.88 -11.11 -4.05
C GLU A 80 2.89 -10.77 -2.92
N ARG A 81 2.63 -11.69 -1.99
CA ARG A 81 1.66 -11.54 -0.89
C ARG A 81 2.26 -10.77 0.28
N MET A 82 1.64 -9.67 0.71
CA MET A 82 2.11 -8.87 1.85
C MET A 82 2.37 -9.73 3.12
N PRO A 83 3.47 -9.49 3.88
CA PRO A 83 3.79 -10.27 5.08
C PRO A 83 2.65 -10.19 6.09
N GLY A 84 2.38 -11.30 6.78
CA GLY A 84 1.27 -11.38 7.74
C GLY A 84 -0.12 -11.24 7.10
N GLY A 85 -0.23 -11.28 5.77
CA GLY A 85 -1.49 -11.14 5.04
C GLY A 85 -1.99 -9.70 4.86
N GLY A 86 -1.23 -8.70 5.34
CA GLY A 86 -1.61 -7.29 5.21
C GLY A 86 -1.10 -6.44 6.36
N LYS A 87 -1.50 -5.18 6.35
CA LYS A 87 -1.17 -4.18 7.36
C LYS A 87 -2.33 -3.20 7.54
N VAL A 88 -2.88 -3.14 8.75
CA VAL A 88 -3.67 -1.98 9.19
C VAL A 88 -2.69 -1.01 9.85
N THR A 89 -2.72 0.23 9.40
CA THR A 89 -1.71 1.24 9.73
C THR A 89 -2.36 2.37 10.55
N SER A 90 -1.68 3.51 10.62
CA SER A 90 -2.17 4.68 11.35
C SER A 90 -3.18 5.50 10.53
N VAL A 91 -3.68 6.58 11.12
CA VAL A 91 -4.65 7.49 10.52
C VAL A 91 -4.05 8.21 9.31
N VAL A 92 -4.79 8.27 8.21
CA VAL A 92 -4.43 9.04 7.00
C VAL A 92 -4.51 10.53 7.29
N LEU A 93 -3.44 11.26 6.98
CA LEU A 93 -3.36 12.71 7.13
C LEU A 93 -3.42 13.44 5.78
N ALA A 94 -2.82 12.87 4.74
CA ALA A 94 -2.79 13.47 3.42
C ALA A 94 -2.79 12.40 2.32
N ILE A 95 -3.38 12.75 1.18
CA ILE A 95 -3.46 11.91 -0.02
C ILE A 95 -3.12 12.78 -1.22
N GLU A 96 -2.12 12.38 -1.98
CA GLU A 96 -1.70 13.06 -3.20
C GLU A 96 -1.75 12.06 -4.36
N GLU A 97 -2.43 12.42 -5.45
CA GLU A 97 -2.29 11.70 -6.71
C GLU A 97 -1.04 12.23 -7.44
N ALA A 98 -0.07 11.34 -7.69
CA ALA A 98 1.21 11.66 -8.27
C ALA A 98 1.32 11.13 -9.70
N THR A 99 2.17 11.74 -10.51
CA THR A 99 2.52 11.24 -11.84
C THR A 99 3.54 10.11 -11.71
N TRP A 100 3.27 8.96 -12.32
CA TRP A 100 4.22 7.85 -12.39
C TRP A 100 5.38 8.22 -13.32
N THR A 101 6.59 8.28 -12.75
CA THR A 101 7.85 8.59 -13.47
C THR A 101 8.69 7.35 -13.63
#